data_AF-A0A550I7P4-F1
#
_entry.id   AF-A0A550I7P4-F1
#
_cell.length_a   1.000
_cell.length_b   1.000
_cell.length_c   1.000
_cell.angle_alpha   90.00
_cell.angle_beta   90.00
_cell.angle_gamma   90.00
#
_symmetry.space_group_name_H-M   'P 1'
#
loop_
_entity.id
_entity.type
_entity.pdbx_description
1 polymer ?
#
loop_
_entity_poly.entity_id
_entity_poly.type
_entity_poly.pdbx_seq_one_letter_code
_entity_poly.pdbx_strand_id
1 'polypeptide(L)'
;MYAILDIETTGGKYNEEGITEIAIYKFDGRQVTDQFISLINPEQPIQPFVVNLTGINNEMLRNAPKFYEIAKRIVEITEDCILVAHNSKFDYRILRTEFRRLGFDFERKSLCTVELSKKLIPGLPSYSLGKLVRSLGIPLSDRHRAAGDAQATIKLFKMLLNKDVEKVILKEHVRQEPRRNLDTKLVYILEELPSETGIYYFHDENGEIIYVGKSRNIRKRVNQHFTNENPKSREMQKKVASVSYELTGNELVALLKENQEIKEIKPKYNRALKRDIFSHALYHSRDENGYLNFKIGRANKNQKNITTFSSLRSAKNSLTKWVEEYQLCERLSGLHGGEGNCFAYTIKSCYGACIEEESPEEYNERAENLISRYSYENQNMLLIGRGREVDEKSALLIEDGEFKGIGYFNLNHQINNLDIIRSIITPMNSNRDAQHIIQSFLRKKHNFKIIQLSVHE
;
A
#
# COMPACT_ATOMS: atom_id res chain seq x y z
N MET A 1 -10.57 1.25 16.37
CA MET A 1 -11.23 -0.05 16.16
C MET A 1 -12.48 0.17 15.30
N TYR A 2 -12.85 -0.80 14.46
CA TYR A 2 -14.06 -0.75 13.62
C TYR A 2 -14.99 -1.92 13.96
N ALA A 3 -16.29 -1.74 13.77
CA ALA A 3 -17.26 -2.83 13.80
C ALA A 3 -18.01 -2.84 12.46
N ILE A 4 -17.70 -3.84 11.63
CA ILE A 4 -18.34 -4.00 10.32
C ILE A 4 -19.68 -4.68 10.56
N LEU A 5 -20.75 -4.02 10.13
CA LEU A 5 -22.12 -4.41 10.37
C LEU A 5 -22.84 -4.64 9.05
N ASP A 6 -23.68 -5.68 9.02
CA ASP A 6 -24.71 -5.87 8.01
C ASP A 6 -25.96 -6.45 8.69
N ILE A 7 -27.15 -6.01 8.26
CA ILE A 7 -28.44 -6.37 8.85
C ILE A 7 -29.43 -6.76 7.75
N GLU A 8 -30.01 -7.96 7.89
CA GLU A 8 -31.20 -8.34 7.15
C GLU A 8 -32.46 -8.01 7.95
N THR A 9 -33.51 -7.57 7.27
CA THR A 9 -34.75 -7.12 7.90
C THR A 9 -35.97 -7.83 7.33
N THR A 10 -37.10 -7.74 8.02
CA THR A 10 -38.38 -8.31 7.58
C THR A 10 -38.91 -7.74 6.27
N GLY A 11 -38.35 -6.60 5.81
CA GLY A 11 -39.01 -5.68 4.90
C GLY A 11 -40.17 -4.95 5.59
N GLY A 12 -40.63 -3.82 5.05
CA GLY A 12 -41.69 -3.06 5.72
C GLY A 12 -41.81 -1.62 5.26
N LYS A 13 -42.78 -0.93 5.86
CA LYS A 13 -42.78 0.54 5.88
C LYS A 13 -41.66 1.03 6.78
N TYR A 14 -41.21 2.25 6.53
CA TYR A 14 -40.17 2.92 7.29
C TYR A 14 -40.50 2.96 8.80
N ASN A 15 -39.59 2.49 9.66
CA ASN A 15 -39.66 2.32 11.13
C ASN A 15 -40.52 1.16 11.65
N GLU A 16 -41.19 0.42 10.77
CA GLU A 16 -41.95 -0.78 11.14
C GLU A 16 -41.13 -2.06 10.92
N GLU A 17 -39.95 -1.96 10.29
CA GLU A 17 -39.09 -3.11 10.03
C GLU A 17 -38.54 -3.72 11.34
N GLY A 18 -38.30 -5.03 11.32
CA GLY A 18 -37.62 -5.77 12.38
C GLY A 18 -36.38 -6.48 11.85
N ILE A 19 -35.38 -6.69 12.70
CA ILE A 19 -34.16 -7.41 12.31
C ILE A 19 -34.44 -8.91 12.25
N THR A 20 -34.01 -9.56 11.16
CA THR A 20 -34.11 -11.02 10.98
C THR A 20 -32.75 -11.71 11.07
N GLU A 21 -31.68 -11.01 10.71
CA GLU A 21 -30.30 -11.47 10.86
C GLU A 21 -29.38 -10.28 11.09
N ILE A 22 -28.37 -10.44 11.95
CA ILE A 22 -27.31 -9.45 12.16
C ILE A 22 -25.95 -10.13 12.10
N ALA A 23 -25.00 -9.48 11.44
CA ALA A 23 -23.60 -9.87 11.48
C ALA A 23 -22.74 -8.66 11.86
N ILE A 24 -21.91 -8.83 12.89
CA ILE A 24 -20.96 -7.83 13.38
C ILE A 24 -19.58 -8.46 13.45
N TYR A 25 -18.62 -7.85 12.78
CA TYR A 25 -17.21 -8.22 12.85
C TYR A 25 -16.41 -7.08 13.44
N LYS A 26 -15.83 -7.30 14.62
CA LYS A 26 -14.88 -6.35 15.23
C LYS A 26 -13.55 -6.46 14.51
N PHE A 27 -13.04 -5.34 14.04
CA PHE A 27 -11.97 -5.28 13.07
C PHE A 27 -10.98 -4.17 13.42
N ASP A 28 -9.72 -4.53 13.56
CA ASP A 28 -8.66 -3.60 13.98
C ASP A 28 -8.08 -2.76 12.82
N GLY A 29 -8.60 -2.94 11.61
CA GLY A 29 -8.01 -2.39 10.37
C GLY A 29 -7.25 -3.43 9.55
N ARG A 30 -7.03 -4.65 10.08
CA ARG A 30 -6.31 -5.74 9.44
C ARG A 30 -6.98 -7.10 9.58
N GLN A 31 -7.38 -7.48 10.79
CA GLN A 31 -8.00 -8.77 11.04
C GLN A 31 -9.25 -8.61 11.89
N VAL A 32 -10.12 -9.60 11.77
CA VAL A 32 -11.26 -9.76 12.67
C VAL A 32 -10.72 -10.19 14.02
N THR A 33 -11.02 -9.43 15.07
CA THR A 33 -10.61 -9.71 16.45
C THR A 33 -11.74 -10.31 17.28
N ASP A 34 -12.99 -10.11 16.86
CA ASP A 34 -14.19 -10.68 17.46
C ASP A 34 -15.31 -10.72 16.41
N GLN A 35 -16.27 -11.63 16.57
CA GLN A 35 -17.43 -11.72 15.68
C GLN A 35 -18.71 -12.07 16.45
N PHE A 36 -19.83 -11.56 15.96
CA PHE A 36 -21.16 -11.88 16.46
C PHE A 36 -22.12 -12.01 15.27
N ILE A 37 -22.75 -13.17 15.12
CA ILE A 37 -23.68 -13.47 14.03
C ILE A 37 -24.89 -14.14 14.66
N SER A 38 -26.10 -13.67 14.34
CA SER A 38 -27.32 -14.24 14.91
C SER A 38 -28.51 -14.02 13.98
N LEU A 39 -29.35 -15.05 13.85
CA LEU A 39 -30.74 -14.84 13.46
C LEU A 39 -31.47 -14.17 14.63
N ILE A 40 -32.46 -13.35 14.32
CA ILE A 40 -33.26 -12.67 15.33
C ILE A 40 -34.73 -12.93 15.05
N ASN A 41 -35.49 -13.25 16.09
CA ASN A 41 -36.94 -13.27 16.01
C ASN A 41 -37.46 -11.81 16.03
N PRO A 42 -38.01 -11.29 14.92
CA PRO A 42 -38.48 -9.91 14.84
C PRO A 42 -39.88 -9.73 15.47
N GLU A 43 -40.48 -10.81 16.00
CA GLU A 43 -41.84 -10.85 16.55
C GLU A 43 -42.94 -10.42 15.56
N GLN A 44 -42.64 -10.47 14.26
CA GLN A 44 -43.54 -10.12 13.16
C GLN A 44 -43.24 -10.95 11.89
N PRO A 45 -44.21 -11.12 10.98
CA PRO A 45 -43.98 -11.92 9.77
C PRO A 45 -43.00 -11.25 8.79
N ILE A 46 -42.14 -12.05 8.18
CA ILE A 46 -41.26 -11.62 7.08
C ILE A 46 -42.03 -11.52 5.76
N GLN A 47 -41.77 -10.50 4.95
CA GLN A 47 -42.43 -10.34 3.66
C GLN A 47 -41.96 -11.40 2.64
N PRO A 48 -42.85 -11.93 1.78
CA PRO A 48 -42.49 -13.02 0.86
C PRO A 48 -41.30 -12.72 -0.06
N PHE A 49 -41.16 -11.46 -0.51
CA PHE A 49 -40.04 -11.09 -1.37
C PHE A 49 -38.68 -11.14 -0.65
N VAL A 50 -38.66 -10.87 0.66
CA VAL A 50 -37.44 -10.95 1.47
C VAL A 50 -37.03 -12.40 1.68
N VAL A 51 -37.99 -13.29 1.94
CA VAL A 51 -37.74 -14.74 2.06
C VAL A 51 -37.05 -15.28 0.80
N ASN A 52 -37.55 -14.88 -0.38
CA ASN A 52 -36.95 -15.28 -1.66
C ASN A 52 -35.55 -14.69 -1.88
N LEU A 53 -35.26 -13.53 -1.26
CA LEU A 53 -33.98 -12.84 -1.42
C LEU A 53 -32.91 -13.41 -0.49
N THR A 54 -33.23 -13.60 0.79
CA THR A 54 -32.28 -13.97 1.86
C THR A 54 -32.29 -15.46 2.18
N GLY A 55 -33.35 -16.19 1.80
CA GLY A 55 -33.58 -17.57 2.19
C GLY A 55 -34.01 -17.74 3.66
N ILE A 56 -34.16 -16.65 4.42
CA ILE A 56 -34.62 -16.67 5.81
C ILE A 56 -36.15 -16.73 5.83
N ASN A 57 -36.72 -17.72 6.51
CA ASN A 57 -38.18 -17.89 6.60
C ASN A 57 -38.69 -17.79 8.05
N ASN A 58 -40.01 -17.64 8.23
CA ASN A 58 -40.63 -17.49 9.55
C ASN A 58 -40.37 -18.69 10.49
N GLU A 59 -40.14 -19.89 9.95
CA GLU A 59 -39.88 -21.09 10.76
C GLU A 59 -38.49 -21.03 11.40
N MET A 60 -37.48 -20.57 10.65
CA MET A 60 -36.12 -20.34 11.15
C MET A 60 -36.10 -19.30 12.28
N LEU A 61 -36.91 -18.24 12.16
CA LEU A 61 -36.93 -17.12 13.10
C LEU A 61 -37.72 -17.42 14.37
N ARG A 62 -38.64 -18.39 14.36
CA ARG A 62 -39.50 -18.70 15.51
C ARG A 62 -38.71 -19.03 16.78
N ASN A 63 -37.63 -19.78 16.63
CA ASN A 63 -36.75 -20.22 17.72
C ASN A 63 -35.48 -19.36 17.87
N ALA A 64 -35.32 -18.33 17.03
CA ALA A 64 -34.21 -17.41 17.14
C ALA A 64 -34.38 -16.50 18.38
N PRO A 65 -33.28 -16.00 18.96
CA PRO A 65 -33.37 -15.06 20.07
C PRO A 65 -34.08 -13.78 19.64
N LYS A 66 -34.81 -13.15 20.55
CA LYS A 66 -35.37 -11.81 20.36
C LYS A 66 -34.27 -10.77 20.52
N PHE A 67 -34.50 -9.57 20.00
CA PHE A 67 -33.49 -8.51 20.01
C PHE A 67 -32.97 -8.18 21.42
N TYR A 68 -33.86 -8.12 22.43
CA TYR A 68 -33.46 -7.82 23.81
C TYR A 68 -32.51 -8.85 24.42
N GLU A 69 -32.56 -10.11 23.96
CA GLU A 69 -31.72 -11.20 24.49
C GLU A 69 -30.26 -11.05 24.03
N ILE A 70 -30.04 -10.39 22.88
CA ILE A 70 -28.71 -10.20 22.30
C ILE A 70 -28.21 -8.75 22.37
N ALA A 71 -29.07 -7.80 22.76
CA ALA A 71 -28.78 -6.37 22.78
C ALA A 71 -27.49 -6.05 23.55
N LYS A 72 -27.28 -6.68 24.71
CA LYS A 72 -26.05 -6.53 25.50
C LYS A 72 -24.80 -6.88 24.70
N ARG A 73 -24.82 -8.01 23.99
CA ARG A 73 -23.67 -8.49 23.21
C ARG A 73 -23.33 -7.53 22.07
N ILE A 74 -24.35 -6.94 21.44
CA ILE A 74 -24.19 -5.93 20.39
C ILE A 74 -23.52 -4.67 20.95
N VAL A 75 -23.92 -4.20 22.14
CA VAL A 75 -23.27 -3.04 22.78
C VAL A 75 -21.80 -3.35 23.06
N GLU A 76 -21.51 -4.50 23.67
CA GLU A 76 -20.13 -4.90 24.03
C GLU A 76 -19.20 -5.02 22.82
N ILE A 77 -19.66 -5.66 21.73
CA ILE A 77 -18.80 -5.84 20.54
C ILE A 77 -18.59 -4.53 19.77
N THR A 78 -19.52 -3.57 19.89
CA THR A 78 -19.45 -2.25 19.22
C THR A 78 -18.91 -1.13 20.12
N GLU A 79 -18.52 -1.43 21.36
CA GLU A 79 -17.92 -0.46 22.28
C GLU A 79 -16.59 0.09 21.72
N ASP A 80 -16.39 1.40 21.82
CA ASP A 80 -15.24 2.14 21.27
C ASP A 80 -14.93 1.86 19.78
N CYS A 81 -15.95 1.41 19.03
CA CYS A 81 -15.84 1.10 17.61
C CYS A 81 -16.55 2.14 16.74
N ILE A 82 -16.03 2.33 15.54
CA ILE A 82 -16.73 3.03 14.46
C ILE A 82 -17.49 1.99 13.65
N LEU A 83 -18.79 2.20 13.51
CA LEU A 83 -19.64 1.31 12.72
C LEU A 83 -19.35 1.50 11.24
N VAL A 84 -19.11 0.41 10.53
CA VAL A 84 -18.83 0.43 9.10
C VAL A 84 -19.84 -0.47 8.41
N ALA A 85 -20.58 0.06 7.45
CA ALA A 85 -21.59 -0.70 6.73
C ALA A 85 -21.70 -0.25 5.27
N HIS A 86 -22.17 -1.14 4.40
CA HIS A 86 -22.38 -0.84 3.00
C HIS A 86 -23.77 -0.26 2.78
N ASN A 87 -23.86 1.08 2.84
CA ASN A 87 -25.09 1.87 3.05
C ASN A 87 -25.45 2.06 4.53
N SER A 88 -24.48 2.51 5.34
CA SER A 88 -24.58 2.59 6.80
C SER A 88 -25.80 3.33 7.36
N LYS A 89 -26.38 4.28 6.61
CA LYS A 89 -27.61 4.98 7.02
C LYS A 89 -28.77 4.01 7.27
N PHE A 90 -28.88 2.94 6.50
CA PHE A 90 -29.94 1.95 6.64
C PHE A 90 -29.72 1.09 7.89
N ASP A 91 -28.61 0.35 7.96
CA ASP A 91 -28.30 -0.57 9.07
C ASP A 91 -28.28 0.16 10.41
N TYR A 92 -27.64 1.34 10.45
CA TYR A 92 -27.52 2.10 11.68
C TYR A 92 -28.87 2.62 12.17
N ARG A 93 -29.76 3.04 11.26
CA ARG A 93 -31.14 3.44 11.60
C ARG A 93 -31.92 2.26 12.19
N ILE A 94 -31.87 1.09 11.56
CA ILE A 94 -32.57 -0.11 12.03
C ILE A 94 -32.07 -0.49 13.43
N LEU A 95 -30.76 -0.54 13.62
CA LEU A 95 -30.16 -0.87 14.91
C LEU A 95 -30.57 0.12 16.01
N ARG A 96 -30.52 1.44 15.73
CA ARG A 96 -31.00 2.47 16.66
C ARG A 96 -32.49 2.33 16.99
N THR A 97 -33.29 1.91 16.02
CA THR A 97 -34.75 1.73 16.21
C THR A 97 -35.01 0.60 17.20
N GLU A 98 -34.34 -0.54 17.06
CA GLU A 98 -34.49 -1.66 18.00
C GLU A 98 -34.01 -1.32 19.41
N PHE A 99 -32.85 -0.65 19.55
CA PHE A 99 -32.41 -0.18 20.87
C PHE A 99 -33.37 0.85 21.49
N ARG A 100 -33.94 1.75 20.67
CA ARG A 100 -34.93 2.72 21.15
C ARG A 100 -36.20 2.03 21.66
N ARG A 101 -36.64 0.93 21.01
CA ARG A 101 -37.78 0.12 21.51
C ARG A 101 -37.49 -0.48 22.89
N LEU A 102 -36.23 -0.70 23.24
CA LEU A 102 -35.79 -1.12 24.58
C LEU A 102 -35.54 0.04 25.56
N GLY A 103 -35.77 1.30 25.14
CA GLY A 103 -35.48 2.48 25.96
C GLY A 103 -33.99 2.82 26.08
N PHE A 104 -33.15 2.30 25.19
CA PHE A 104 -31.70 2.58 25.16
C PHE A 104 -31.35 3.46 23.96
N ASP A 105 -30.68 4.60 24.19
CA ASP A 105 -30.21 5.44 23.08
C ASP A 105 -28.84 4.95 22.59
N PHE A 106 -28.85 4.18 21.50
CA PHE A 106 -27.64 3.65 20.90
C PHE A 106 -26.97 4.68 19.99
N GLU A 107 -25.82 5.20 20.41
CA GLU A 107 -25.04 6.17 19.64
C GLU A 107 -23.60 5.70 19.38
N ARG A 108 -23.20 5.72 18.10
CA ARG A 108 -21.87 5.39 17.60
C ARG A 108 -21.57 6.22 16.35
N LYS A 109 -20.31 6.55 16.14
CA LYS A 109 -19.85 7.08 14.84
C LYS A 109 -20.02 6.01 13.77
N SER A 110 -20.34 6.41 12.54
CA SER A 110 -20.49 5.48 11.43
C SER A 110 -19.80 5.96 10.16
N LEU A 111 -19.38 5.01 9.33
CA LEU A 111 -18.81 5.22 8.00
C LEU A 111 -19.57 4.40 6.97
N CYS A 112 -19.86 5.04 5.83
CA CYS A 112 -20.53 4.40 4.71
C CYS A 112 -19.52 4.00 3.64
N THR A 113 -19.38 2.69 3.37
CA THR A 113 -18.44 2.24 2.33
C THR A 113 -18.87 2.62 0.92
N VAL A 114 -20.15 2.92 0.67
CA VAL A 114 -20.62 3.46 -0.61
C VAL A 114 -20.07 4.87 -0.84
N GLU A 115 -20.17 5.75 0.16
CA GLU A 115 -19.69 7.13 0.06
C GLU A 115 -18.17 7.15 -0.09
N LEU A 116 -17.46 6.33 0.71
CA LEU A 116 -16.01 6.16 0.60
C LEU A 116 -15.61 5.60 -0.77
N SER A 117 -16.34 4.62 -1.31
CA SER A 117 -16.03 4.04 -2.63
C SER A 117 -16.21 5.04 -3.75
N LYS A 118 -17.26 5.87 -3.73
CA LYS A 118 -17.46 6.92 -4.73
C LYS A 118 -16.33 7.95 -4.72
N LYS A 119 -15.81 8.27 -3.53
CA LYS A 119 -14.71 9.22 -3.35
C LYS A 119 -13.35 8.64 -3.76
N LEU A 120 -13.04 7.43 -3.30
CA LEU A 120 -11.72 6.81 -3.44
C LEU A 120 -11.56 5.97 -4.73
N ILE A 121 -12.67 5.57 -5.34
CA ILE A 121 -12.72 4.75 -6.55
C ILE A 121 -13.83 5.28 -7.48
N PRO A 122 -13.67 6.50 -8.04
CA PRO A 122 -14.66 7.08 -8.94
C PRO A 122 -14.74 6.31 -10.28
N GLY A 123 -15.87 6.43 -10.98
CA GLY A 123 -16.01 5.95 -12.37
C GLY A 123 -16.54 4.52 -12.53
N LEU A 124 -16.98 3.86 -11.46
CA LEU A 124 -17.56 2.52 -11.56
C LEU A 124 -19.04 2.54 -11.98
N PRO A 125 -19.51 1.52 -12.72
CA PRO A 125 -20.88 1.48 -13.26
C PRO A 125 -21.96 1.34 -12.17
N SER A 126 -21.61 0.85 -10.99
CA SER A 126 -22.51 0.72 -9.84
C SER A 126 -21.72 0.61 -8.54
N TYR A 127 -22.27 1.20 -7.48
CA TYR A 127 -21.73 1.12 -6.12
C TYR A 127 -22.57 0.25 -5.18
N SER A 128 -23.54 -0.52 -5.69
CA SER A 128 -24.18 -1.57 -4.91
C SER A 128 -23.19 -2.69 -4.60
N LEU A 129 -23.23 -3.25 -3.38
CA LEU A 129 -22.22 -4.18 -2.87
C LEU A 129 -21.87 -5.25 -3.89
N GLY A 130 -22.88 -6.00 -4.35
CA GLY A 130 -22.68 -7.10 -5.29
C GLY A 130 -22.05 -6.71 -6.63
N LYS A 131 -22.39 -5.54 -7.21
CA LYS A 131 -21.75 -5.10 -8.47
C LYS A 131 -20.35 -4.55 -8.20
N LEU A 132 -20.20 -3.78 -7.12
CA LEU A 132 -18.94 -3.16 -6.73
C LEU A 132 -17.87 -4.21 -6.42
N VAL A 133 -18.18 -5.18 -5.55
CA VAL A 133 -17.22 -6.23 -5.18
C VAL A 133 -16.83 -7.07 -6.39
N ARG A 134 -17.76 -7.38 -7.31
CA ARG A 134 -17.44 -8.07 -8.57
C ARG A 134 -16.50 -7.25 -9.46
N SER A 135 -16.78 -5.97 -9.68
CA SER A 135 -15.90 -5.08 -10.46
C SER A 135 -14.50 -4.94 -9.86
N LEU A 136 -14.38 -5.12 -8.55
CA LEU A 136 -13.11 -5.04 -7.80
C LEU A 136 -12.45 -6.40 -7.59
N GLY A 137 -13.03 -7.48 -8.13
CA GLY A 137 -12.54 -8.84 -7.93
C GLY A 137 -12.67 -9.37 -6.50
N ILE A 138 -13.48 -8.77 -5.63
CA ILE A 138 -13.70 -9.27 -4.27
C ILE A 138 -14.71 -10.45 -4.32
N PRO A 139 -14.35 -11.65 -3.84
CA PRO A 139 -15.26 -12.79 -3.85
C PRO A 139 -16.41 -12.57 -2.86
N LEU A 140 -17.62 -12.86 -3.33
CA LEU A 140 -18.87 -12.76 -2.58
C LEU A 140 -19.52 -14.15 -2.52
N SER A 141 -19.59 -14.72 -1.32
CA SER A 141 -20.32 -15.94 -0.99
C SER A 141 -21.56 -15.59 -0.16
N ASP A 142 -22.62 -16.40 -0.26
CA ASP A 142 -23.84 -16.24 0.54
C ASP A 142 -24.43 -14.82 0.46
N ARG A 143 -24.61 -14.33 -0.77
CA ARG A 143 -25.19 -13.00 -1.03
C ARG A 143 -26.59 -12.91 -0.41
N HIS A 144 -26.92 -11.75 0.18
CA HIS A 144 -28.19 -11.53 0.91
C HIS A 144 -28.30 -12.35 2.21
N ARG A 145 -27.15 -12.70 2.76
CA ARG A 145 -27.00 -13.11 4.15
C ARG A 145 -26.11 -12.10 4.83
N ALA A 146 -26.47 -11.70 6.04
CA ALA A 146 -25.76 -10.64 6.74
C ALA A 146 -24.27 -10.97 6.90
N ALA A 147 -23.94 -12.23 7.20
CA ALA A 147 -22.56 -12.68 7.34
C ALA A 147 -21.77 -12.58 6.02
N GLY A 148 -22.36 -13.00 4.90
CA GLY A 148 -21.72 -12.96 3.59
C GLY A 148 -21.46 -11.53 3.11
N ASP A 149 -22.45 -10.66 3.26
CA ASP A 149 -22.37 -9.27 2.84
C ASP A 149 -21.45 -8.43 3.77
N ALA A 150 -21.45 -8.69 5.09
CA ALA A 150 -20.49 -8.09 6.02
C ALA A 150 -19.04 -8.52 5.71
N GLN A 151 -18.79 -9.80 5.40
CA GLN A 151 -17.46 -10.28 5.03
C GLN A 151 -16.94 -9.63 3.73
N ALA A 152 -17.81 -9.47 2.73
CA ALA A 152 -17.47 -8.74 1.52
C ALA A 152 -17.20 -7.26 1.83
N THR A 153 -17.95 -6.67 2.74
CA THR A 153 -17.75 -5.30 3.23
C THR A 153 -16.42 -5.13 3.96
N ILE A 154 -15.96 -6.11 4.75
CA ILE A 154 -14.60 -6.09 5.36
C ILE A 154 -13.53 -6.01 4.28
N LYS A 155 -13.61 -6.86 3.25
CA LYS A 155 -12.64 -6.89 2.14
C LYS A 155 -12.66 -5.58 1.35
N LEU A 156 -13.84 -5.05 1.07
CA LEU A 156 -14.00 -3.75 0.42
C LEU A 156 -13.40 -2.64 1.28
N PHE A 157 -13.74 -2.59 2.57
CA PHE A 157 -13.27 -1.55 3.48
C PHE A 157 -11.75 -1.60 3.66
N LYS A 158 -11.15 -2.79 3.78
CA LYS A 158 -9.70 -2.99 3.70
C LYS A 158 -9.10 -2.33 2.46
N MET A 159 -9.72 -2.54 1.30
CA MET A 159 -9.23 -1.96 0.04
C MET A 159 -9.37 -0.42 0.03
N LEU A 160 -10.45 0.12 0.57
CA LEU A 160 -10.68 1.55 0.70
C LEU A 160 -9.66 2.21 1.64
N LEU A 161 -9.37 1.59 2.80
CA LEU A 161 -8.31 2.04 3.71
C LEU A 161 -6.94 2.13 3.01
N ASN A 162 -6.67 1.24 2.05
CA ASN A 162 -5.43 1.27 1.28
C ASN A 162 -5.40 2.37 0.21
N LYS A 163 -6.56 2.71 -0.34
CA LYS A 163 -6.69 3.76 -1.37
C LYS A 163 -6.83 5.17 -0.80
N ASP A 164 -7.09 5.31 0.50
CA ASP A 164 -7.12 6.60 1.20
C ASP A 164 -5.71 7.17 1.40
N VAL A 165 -5.08 7.61 0.31
CA VAL A 165 -3.71 8.20 0.30
C VAL A 165 -3.65 9.47 1.15
N GLU A 166 -4.69 10.29 1.11
CA GLU A 166 -4.78 11.54 1.88
C GLU A 166 -5.04 11.33 3.38
N LYS A 167 -5.23 10.07 3.80
CA LYS A 167 -5.53 9.64 5.17
C LYS A 167 -6.75 10.36 5.75
N VAL A 168 -7.75 10.67 4.93
CA VAL A 168 -8.97 11.38 5.38
C VAL A 168 -9.68 10.58 6.45
N ILE A 169 -9.76 9.25 6.28
CA ILE A 169 -10.39 8.34 7.23
C ILE A 169 -9.64 8.40 8.56
N LEU A 170 -8.30 8.35 8.54
CA LEU A 170 -7.50 8.42 9.77
C LEU A 170 -7.55 9.79 10.45
N LYS A 171 -7.51 10.89 9.68
CA LYS A 171 -7.54 12.27 10.20
C LYS A 171 -8.83 12.58 10.96
N GLU A 172 -9.97 12.07 10.50
CA GLU A 172 -11.25 12.22 11.21
C GLU A 172 -11.29 11.40 12.53
N HIS A 173 -10.42 10.40 12.70
CA HIS A 173 -10.40 9.50 13.86
C HIS A 173 -9.46 9.94 15.00
N VAL A 174 -8.36 10.64 14.72
CA VAL A 174 -7.34 11.01 15.74
C VAL A 174 -7.85 12.05 16.76
N ARG A 175 -9.03 12.64 16.58
CA ARG A 175 -9.49 13.78 17.38
C ARG A 175 -9.76 13.52 18.87
N GLN A 176 -9.69 12.30 19.40
CA GLN A 176 -9.99 12.07 20.82
C GLN A 176 -9.19 10.91 21.42
N GLU A 177 -8.04 11.22 22.03
CA GLU A 177 -7.55 10.46 23.18
C GLU A 177 -7.15 11.43 24.32
N PRO A 178 -7.60 11.21 25.57
CA PRO A 178 -7.23 12.06 26.69
C PRO A 178 -5.79 11.80 27.16
N ARG A 179 -5.10 12.88 27.53
CA ARG A 179 -3.70 12.91 27.97
C ARG A 179 -3.45 12.08 29.24
N ARG A 180 -2.45 11.18 29.20
CA ARG A 180 -1.81 10.53 30.36
C ARG A 180 -0.30 10.82 30.35
N ASN A 181 0.37 10.62 31.50
CA ASN A 181 1.79 10.91 31.74
C ASN A 181 2.73 10.40 30.63
N LEU A 182 3.78 11.17 30.34
CA LEU A 182 4.65 11.02 29.15
C LEU A 182 5.23 9.60 28.99
N ASP A 183 5.71 8.99 30.08
CA ASP A 183 6.31 7.66 30.04
C ASP A 183 5.27 6.55 29.83
N THR A 184 4.11 6.64 30.49
CA THR A 184 3.02 5.67 30.32
C THR A 184 2.40 5.74 28.91
N LYS A 185 2.33 6.95 28.34
CA LYS A 185 1.79 7.19 26.99
C LYS A 185 2.64 6.52 25.91
N LEU A 186 3.96 6.69 25.95
CA LEU A 186 4.86 6.10 24.95
C LEU A 186 4.86 4.56 25.02
N VAL A 187 4.74 4.00 26.22
CA VAL A 187 4.63 2.54 26.43
C VAL A 187 3.35 2.01 25.79
N TYR A 188 2.19 2.63 26.05
CA TYR A 188 0.92 2.20 25.46
C TYR A 188 0.93 2.26 23.93
N ILE A 189 1.43 3.37 23.36
CA ILE A 189 1.61 3.50 21.92
C ILE A 189 2.46 2.34 21.36
N LEU A 190 3.55 1.95 22.04
CA LEU A 190 4.39 0.84 21.60
C LEU A 190 3.68 -0.51 21.66
N GLU A 191 2.79 -0.72 22.62
CA GLU A 191 2.06 -1.98 22.79
C GLU A 191 1.15 -2.30 21.60
N GLU A 192 0.55 -1.27 20.99
CA GLU A 192 -0.34 -1.40 19.84
C GLU A 192 0.38 -1.58 18.49
N LEU A 193 1.71 -1.36 18.45
CA LEU A 193 2.48 -1.42 17.21
C LEU A 193 2.85 -2.85 16.83
N PRO A 194 2.78 -3.18 15.53
CA PRO A 194 3.14 -4.50 15.02
C PRO A 194 4.66 -4.72 14.99
N SER A 195 5.07 -5.98 15.06
CA SER A 195 6.44 -6.41 14.75
C SER A 195 6.63 -6.75 13.26
N GLU A 196 5.92 -6.06 12.37
CA GLU A 196 5.85 -6.34 10.94
C GLU A 196 6.53 -5.26 10.08
N THR A 197 6.70 -5.56 8.79
CA THR A 197 7.29 -4.64 7.80
C THR A 197 6.27 -3.62 7.31
N GLY A 198 6.62 -2.34 7.42
CA GLY A 198 5.73 -1.25 7.04
C GLY A 198 6.30 0.13 7.30
N ILE A 199 5.38 1.09 7.24
CA ILE A 199 5.59 2.52 7.42
C ILE A 199 4.85 2.94 8.67
N TYR A 200 5.35 3.93 9.38
CA TYR A 200 4.74 4.49 10.57
C TYR A 200 4.79 6.01 10.54
N TYR A 201 3.80 6.62 11.17
CA TYR A 201 3.52 8.05 11.16
C TYR A 201 3.39 8.52 12.60
N PHE A 202 4.20 9.50 13.01
CA PHE A 202 4.01 10.17 14.30
C PHE A 202 3.06 11.34 14.11
N HIS A 203 2.02 11.37 14.91
CA HIS A 203 1.03 12.45 14.94
C HIS A 203 1.25 13.30 16.17
N ASP A 204 1.07 14.61 16.06
CA ASP A 204 1.00 15.48 17.23
C ASP A 204 -0.41 15.53 17.85
N GLU A 205 -0.60 16.35 18.88
CA GLU A 205 -1.88 16.47 19.59
C GLU A 205 -3.03 17.00 18.72
N ASN A 206 -2.71 17.66 17.59
CA ASN A 206 -3.70 18.14 16.63
C ASN A 206 -4.00 17.10 15.53
N GLY A 207 -3.31 15.95 15.56
CA GLY A 207 -3.39 14.93 14.52
C GLY A 207 -2.53 15.24 13.28
N GLU A 208 -1.60 16.19 13.36
CA GLU A 208 -0.70 16.49 12.25
C GLU A 208 0.47 15.50 12.18
N ILE A 209 0.79 15.03 10.98
CA ILE A 209 1.91 14.12 10.75
C ILE A 209 3.22 14.90 10.86
N ILE A 210 3.94 14.69 11.95
CA ILE A 210 5.22 15.37 12.23
C ILE A 210 6.43 14.56 11.76
N TYR A 211 6.30 13.23 11.62
CA TYR A 211 7.35 12.33 11.17
C TYR A 211 6.79 11.10 10.45
N VAL A 212 7.49 10.64 9.41
CA VAL A 212 7.23 9.39 8.68
C VAL A 212 8.51 8.55 8.68
N GLY A 213 8.39 7.25 8.92
CA GLY A 213 9.52 6.33 8.84
C GLY A 213 9.12 4.93 8.39
N LYS A 214 10.07 4.16 7.85
CA LYS A 214 9.88 2.73 7.52
C LYS A 214 10.67 1.79 8.41
N SER A 215 10.22 0.56 8.50
CA SER A 215 10.97 -0.52 9.16
C SER A 215 10.52 -1.91 8.70
N ARG A 216 11.41 -2.89 8.84
CA ARG A 216 11.06 -4.32 8.78
C ARG A 216 10.34 -4.81 10.04
N ASN A 217 10.47 -4.06 11.13
CA ASN A 217 9.76 -4.25 12.39
C ASN A 217 9.43 -2.86 12.95
N ILE A 218 8.18 -2.43 12.77
CA ILE A 218 7.71 -1.09 13.17
C ILE A 218 7.89 -0.87 14.66
N ARG A 219 7.40 -1.79 15.52
CA ARG A 219 7.49 -1.68 16.97
C ARG A 219 8.92 -1.44 17.45
N LYS A 220 9.88 -2.25 16.98
CA LYS A 220 11.30 -2.12 17.33
C LYS A 220 11.86 -0.76 16.90
N ARG A 221 11.48 -0.27 15.72
CA ARG A 221 11.99 1.00 15.19
C ARG A 221 11.39 2.21 15.90
N VAL A 222 10.10 2.17 16.23
CA VAL A 222 9.48 3.23 17.03
C VAL A 222 10.04 3.24 18.44
N ASN A 223 10.30 2.08 19.05
CA ASN A 223 10.97 2.01 20.35
C ASN A 223 12.36 2.65 20.32
N GLN A 224 13.12 2.48 19.23
CA GLN A 224 14.39 3.19 19.04
C GLN A 224 14.20 4.71 18.97
N HIS A 225 13.09 5.23 18.43
CA HIS A 225 12.83 6.67 18.48
C HIS A 225 12.47 7.14 19.88
N PHE A 226 11.74 6.34 20.65
CA PHE A 226 11.26 6.70 22.00
C PHE A 226 12.33 6.57 23.08
N THR A 227 13.33 5.71 22.88
CA THR A 227 14.45 5.52 23.84
C THR A 227 15.69 6.33 23.48
N ASN A 228 15.78 6.88 22.27
CA ASN A 228 16.97 7.60 21.83
C ASN A 228 17.01 9.03 22.36
N GLU A 229 18.15 9.41 22.92
CA GLU A 229 18.34 10.69 23.61
C GLU A 229 18.78 11.84 22.71
N ASN A 230 18.97 11.63 21.41
CA ASN A 230 19.36 12.71 20.51
C ASN A 230 18.31 13.86 20.53
N PRO A 231 18.71 15.12 20.29
CA PRO A 231 17.81 16.27 20.44
C PRO A 231 16.52 16.18 19.61
N LYS A 232 16.62 15.63 18.39
CA LYS A 232 15.48 15.45 17.49
C LYS A 232 14.50 14.40 18.04
N SER A 233 15.00 13.28 18.53
CA SER A 233 14.18 12.22 19.15
C SER A 233 13.49 12.73 20.41
N ARG A 234 14.19 13.46 21.28
CA ARG A 234 13.59 14.10 22.47
C ARG A 234 12.48 15.08 22.10
N GLU A 235 12.66 15.87 21.04
CA GLU A 235 11.62 16.80 20.57
C GLU A 235 10.39 16.05 20.03
N MET A 236 10.60 14.97 19.26
CA MET A 236 9.51 14.13 18.75
C MET A 236 8.75 13.42 19.87
N GLN A 237 9.45 12.86 20.86
CA GLN A 237 8.85 12.19 22.03
C GLN A 237 7.90 13.12 22.80
N LYS A 238 8.26 14.39 22.97
CA LYS A 238 7.42 15.37 23.65
C LYS A 238 6.14 15.73 22.88
N LYS A 239 6.20 15.67 21.54
CA LYS A 239 5.10 16.11 20.67
C LYS A 239 4.20 14.99 20.21
N VAL A 240 4.70 13.76 20.15
CA VAL A 240 3.93 12.63 19.65
C VAL A 240 2.72 12.38 20.55
N ALA A 241 1.54 12.42 19.95
CA ALA A 241 0.27 12.07 20.55
C ALA A 241 -0.11 10.63 20.28
N SER A 242 0.04 10.20 19.03
CA SER A 242 -0.27 8.84 18.59
C SER A 242 0.66 8.42 17.46
N VAL A 243 0.71 7.12 17.20
CA VAL A 243 1.47 6.55 16.07
C VAL A 243 0.54 5.68 15.25
N SER A 244 0.30 6.07 14.00
CA SER A 244 -0.36 5.19 13.04
C SER A 244 0.67 4.48 12.19
N TYR A 245 0.25 3.42 11.48
CA TYR A 245 1.12 2.67 10.61
C TYR A 245 0.38 2.11 9.41
N GLU A 246 1.16 1.64 8.44
CA GLU A 246 0.68 0.92 7.28
C GLU A 246 1.60 -0.26 6.98
N LEU A 247 1.05 -1.47 6.94
CA LEU A 247 1.84 -2.65 6.57
C LEU A 247 2.07 -2.68 5.08
N THR A 248 3.25 -3.14 4.69
CA THR A 248 3.65 -3.16 3.28
C THR A 248 3.97 -4.57 2.78
N GLY A 249 4.18 -5.52 3.69
CA GLY A 249 4.51 -6.91 3.40
C GLY A 249 5.98 -7.15 3.07
N ASN A 250 6.67 -6.13 2.54
CA ASN A 250 8.07 -6.22 2.16
C ASN A 250 8.76 -4.84 2.16
N GLU A 251 10.09 -4.86 2.19
CA GLU A 251 10.90 -3.65 2.32
C GLU A 251 10.89 -2.76 1.08
N LEU A 252 10.76 -3.32 -0.13
CA LEU A 252 10.72 -2.52 -1.37
C LEU A 252 9.53 -1.58 -1.36
N VAL A 253 8.35 -2.12 -1.06
CA VAL A 253 7.12 -1.33 -0.98
C VAL A 253 7.19 -0.31 0.16
N ALA A 254 7.79 -0.68 1.30
CA ALA A 254 8.02 0.25 2.42
C ALA A 254 8.90 1.44 2.03
N LEU A 255 9.99 1.20 1.28
CA LEU A 255 10.90 2.24 0.79
C LEU A 255 10.20 3.20 -0.18
N LEU A 256 9.44 2.66 -1.12
CA LEU A 256 8.73 3.45 -2.13
C LEU A 256 7.65 4.33 -1.50
N LYS A 257 6.84 3.75 -0.60
CA LYS A 257 5.80 4.51 0.09
C LYS A 257 6.39 5.56 1.04
N GLU A 258 7.43 5.24 1.82
CA GLU A 258 8.12 6.24 2.64
C GLU A 258 8.63 7.43 1.81
N ASN A 259 9.21 7.16 0.62
CA ASN A 259 9.66 8.22 -0.28
C ASN A 259 8.52 9.13 -0.73
N GLN A 260 7.38 8.55 -1.15
CA GLN A 260 6.23 9.31 -1.60
C GLN A 260 5.61 10.13 -0.47
N GLU A 261 5.33 9.50 0.67
CA GLU A 261 4.69 10.12 1.84
C GLU A 261 5.51 11.31 2.37
N ILE A 262 6.84 11.20 2.42
CA ILE A 262 7.69 12.31 2.84
C ILE A 262 7.67 13.47 1.84
N LYS A 263 7.59 13.19 0.53
CA LYS A 263 7.55 14.23 -0.51
C LYS A 263 6.20 14.95 -0.55
N GLU A 264 5.11 14.23 -0.30
CA GLU A 264 3.74 14.77 -0.28
C GLU A 264 3.45 15.52 1.02
N ILE A 265 3.68 14.90 2.18
CA ILE A 265 3.36 15.48 3.50
C ILE A 265 4.40 16.53 3.92
N LYS A 266 5.67 16.35 3.53
CA LYS A 266 6.83 17.14 4.00
C LYS A 266 6.89 17.29 5.53
N PRO A 267 6.83 16.20 6.32
CA PRO A 267 6.76 16.26 7.78
C PRO A 267 7.91 17.06 8.39
N LYS A 268 7.66 17.81 9.49
CA LYS A 268 8.65 18.70 10.12
C LYS A 268 9.98 18.01 10.40
N TYR A 269 9.95 16.76 10.86
CA TYR A 269 11.15 16.03 11.29
C TYR A 269 11.80 15.17 10.18
N ASN A 270 11.23 15.06 8.99
CA ASN A 270 11.89 14.39 7.85
C ASN A 270 12.70 15.40 7.04
N ARG A 271 14.00 15.58 7.33
CA ARG A 271 14.85 16.57 6.60
C ARG A 271 15.48 16.00 5.31
N ALA A 272 15.95 14.75 5.33
CA ALA A 272 16.80 14.20 4.28
C ALA A 272 16.08 13.84 2.97
N LEU A 273 14.83 13.38 3.04
CA LEU A 273 14.08 12.86 1.89
C LEU A 273 13.10 13.88 1.27
N LYS A 274 13.17 15.15 1.69
CA LYS A 274 12.34 16.25 1.13
C LYS A 274 12.80 16.74 -0.24
N ARG A 275 14.01 16.38 -0.65
CA ARG A 275 14.65 16.79 -1.92
C ARG A 275 15.26 15.56 -2.58
N ASP A 276 15.34 15.57 -3.90
CA ASP A 276 16.03 14.52 -4.65
C ASP A 276 17.51 14.49 -4.22
N ILE A 277 17.94 13.35 -3.67
CA ILE A 277 19.29 13.14 -3.13
C ILE A 277 20.29 12.70 -4.21
N PHE A 278 19.81 12.28 -5.38
CA PHE A 278 20.64 11.86 -6.51
C PHE A 278 20.93 13.01 -7.47
N SER A 279 22.15 13.52 -7.41
CA SER A 279 22.59 14.71 -8.13
C SER A 279 23.33 14.41 -9.45
N HIS A 280 23.78 13.17 -9.64
CA HIS A 280 24.54 12.73 -10.80
C HIS A 280 23.90 11.48 -11.42
N ALA A 281 24.08 11.28 -12.72
CA ALA A 281 23.57 10.13 -13.45
C ALA A 281 24.58 9.64 -14.48
N LEU A 282 24.51 8.34 -14.82
CA LEU A 282 25.26 7.73 -15.90
C LEU A 282 24.40 7.70 -17.17
N TYR A 283 24.93 8.28 -18.23
CA TYR A 283 24.33 8.35 -19.55
C TYR A 283 25.10 7.47 -20.52
N HIS A 284 24.44 7.06 -21.60
CA HIS A 284 25.11 6.47 -22.75
C HIS A 284 24.73 7.17 -24.05
N SER A 285 25.58 7.07 -25.06
CA SER A 285 25.36 7.55 -26.42
C SER A 285 26.17 6.70 -27.40
N ARG A 286 25.70 6.55 -28.64
CA ARG A 286 26.48 5.90 -29.70
C ARG A 286 27.29 6.97 -30.45
N ASP A 287 28.57 6.72 -30.71
CA ASP A 287 29.40 7.61 -31.52
C ASP A 287 29.30 7.33 -33.03
N GLU A 288 30.02 8.11 -33.82
CA GLU A 288 30.05 8.01 -35.29
C GLU A 288 30.64 6.69 -35.80
N ASN A 289 31.52 6.06 -35.01
CA ASN A 289 32.16 4.78 -35.31
C ASN A 289 31.31 3.59 -34.80
N GLY A 290 30.14 3.85 -34.22
CA GLY A 290 29.19 2.84 -33.79
C GLY A 290 29.41 2.32 -32.37
N TYR A 291 30.34 2.86 -31.57
CA TYR A 291 30.58 2.40 -30.20
C TYR A 291 29.68 3.10 -29.17
N LEU A 292 29.23 2.34 -28.17
CA LEU A 292 28.52 2.86 -27.01
C LEU A 292 29.46 3.54 -26.01
N ASN A 293 29.28 4.84 -25.83
CA ASN A 293 30.06 5.65 -24.91
C ASN A 293 29.28 5.89 -23.62
N PHE A 294 29.96 5.95 -22.48
CA PHE A 294 29.37 6.28 -21.19
C PHE A 294 29.86 7.64 -20.69
N LYS A 295 28.95 8.39 -20.06
CA LYS A 295 29.25 9.71 -19.50
C LYS A 295 28.55 9.95 -18.17
N ILE A 296 29.28 10.43 -17.18
CA ILE A 296 28.71 10.90 -15.92
C ILE A 296 28.35 12.39 -16.07
N GLY A 297 27.08 12.72 -15.82
CA GLY A 297 26.56 14.09 -15.88
C GLY A 297 25.75 14.46 -14.65
N ARG A 298 25.32 15.72 -14.59
CA ARG A 298 24.28 16.15 -13.64
C ARG A 298 22.97 15.44 -13.99
N ALA A 299 22.29 14.91 -12.99
CA ALA A 299 21.03 14.20 -13.22
C ALA A 299 19.96 15.17 -13.74
N ASN A 300 19.53 14.95 -14.98
CA ASN A 300 18.48 15.68 -15.68
C ASN A 300 17.21 14.83 -15.77
N LYS A 301 16.03 15.41 -15.49
CA LYS A 301 14.73 14.72 -15.59
C LYS A 301 14.32 14.40 -17.02
N ASN A 302 14.75 15.22 -17.98
CA ASN A 302 14.33 15.10 -19.38
C ASN A 302 15.29 14.24 -20.21
N GLN A 303 16.32 13.67 -19.59
CA GLN A 303 17.32 12.86 -20.26
C GLN A 303 17.32 11.47 -19.65
N LYS A 304 17.09 10.47 -20.50
CA LYS A 304 17.16 9.07 -20.12
C LYS A 304 18.56 8.73 -19.63
N ASN A 305 18.64 7.97 -18.55
CA ASN A 305 19.89 7.61 -17.89
C ASN A 305 19.83 6.15 -17.45
N ILE A 306 21.00 5.52 -17.37
CA ILE A 306 21.14 4.14 -16.92
C ILE A 306 20.81 4.06 -15.43
N THR A 307 21.45 4.89 -14.61
CA THR A 307 21.26 4.92 -13.16
C THR A 307 21.76 6.23 -12.56
N THR A 308 21.41 6.48 -11.29
CA THR A 308 21.71 7.73 -10.58
C THR A 308 22.57 7.51 -9.33
N PHE A 309 23.29 8.56 -8.92
CA PHE A 309 24.23 8.57 -7.80
C PHE A 309 24.09 9.82 -6.94
N SER A 310 24.37 9.67 -5.64
CA SER A 310 24.34 10.76 -4.66
C SER A 310 25.49 11.75 -4.85
N SER A 311 26.62 11.31 -5.41
CA SER A 311 27.81 12.13 -5.64
C SER A 311 28.59 11.69 -6.88
N LEU A 312 29.37 12.62 -7.44
CA LEU A 312 30.28 12.33 -8.55
C LEU A 312 31.29 11.23 -8.19
N ARG A 313 31.80 11.24 -6.95
CA ARG A 313 32.75 10.21 -6.47
C ARG A 313 32.12 8.82 -6.46
N SER A 314 30.89 8.69 -5.98
CA SER A 314 30.17 7.42 -6.03
C SER A 314 29.92 6.96 -7.46
N ALA A 315 29.59 7.87 -8.37
CA ALA A 315 29.38 7.56 -9.78
C ALA A 315 30.66 7.02 -10.43
N LYS A 316 31.79 7.72 -10.26
CA LYS A 316 33.10 7.28 -10.79
C LYS A 316 33.50 5.93 -10.22
N ASN A 317 33.41 5.73 -8.90
CA ASN A 317 33.76 4.46 -8.27
C ASN A 317 32.92 3.29 -8.80
N SER A 318 31.63 3.49 -9.04
CA SER A 318 30.78 2.45 -9.64
C SER A 318 31.13 2.18 -11.09
N LEU A 319 31.33 3.24 -11.89
CA LEU A 319 31.68 3.09 -13.30
C LEU A 319 33.03 2.37 -13.48
N THR A 320 34.06 2.72 -12.69
CA THR A 320 35.36 2.00 -12.72
C THR A 320 35.19 0.51 -12.47
N LYS A 321 34.41 0.12 -11.44
CA LYS A 321 34.15 -1.30 -11.17
C LYS A 321 33.43 -1.99 -12.32
N TRP A 322 32.49 -1.31 -12.97
CA TRP A 322 31.75 -1.89 -14.09
C TRP A 322 32.61 -1.99 -15.35
N VAL A 323 33.46 -1.00 -15.59
CA VAL A 323 34.44 -1.05 -16.69
C VAL A 323 35.36 -2.25 -16.54
N GLU A 324 35.81 -2.54 -15.32
CA GLU A 324 36.59 -3.76 -15.01
C GLU A 324 35.75 -5.04 -15.16
N GLU A 325 34.55 -5.09 -14.56
CA GLU A 325 33.66 -6.28 -14.57
C GLU A 325 33.22 -6.69 -15.98
N TYR A 326 32.94 -5.71 -16.84
CA TYR A 326 32.46 -5.92 -18.21
C TYR A 326 33.56 -5.77 -19.26
N GLN A 327 34.81 -5.57 -18.83
CA GLN A 327 35.97 -5.38 -19.72
C GLN A 327 35.71 -4.32 -20.80
N LEU A 328 35.19 -3.16 -20.36
CA LEU A 328 34.90 -2.04 -21.23
C LEU A 328 36.14 -1.16 -21.42
N CYS A 329 36.16 -0.36 -22.48
CA CYS A 329 37.20 0.62 -22.71
C CYS A 329 37.02 1.81 -21.77
N GLU A 330 38.07 2.12 -20.99
CA GLU A 330 38.13 3.27 -20.08
C GLU A 330 37.91 4.61 -20.79
N ARG A 331 38.37 4.74 -22.05
CA ARG A 331 38.27 5.97 -22.85
C ARG A 331 36.82 6.21 -23.29
N LEU A 332 36.19 5.19 -23.87
CA LEU A 332 34.77 5.22 -24.26
C LEU A 332 33.84 5.35 -23.04
N SER A 333 34.32 4.97 -21.86
CA SER A 333 33.59 5.14 -20.60
C SER A 333 33.77 6.51 -19.94
N GLY A 334 34.55 7.41 -20.54
CA GLY A 334 34.79 8.76 -20.01
C GLY A 334 35.56 8.80 -18.67
N LEU A 335 36.25 7.72 -18.30
CA LEU A 335 37.09 7.66 -17.10
C LEU A 335 38.49 8.23 -17.35
N HIS A 336 39.01 8.03 -18.57
CA HIS A 336 40.31 8.51 -19.01
C HIS A 336 40.17 9.29 -20.33
N GLY A 337 40.86 10.43 -20.43
CA GLY A 337 40.99 11.20 -21.67
C GLY A 337 42.42 11.15 -22.22
N GLY A 338 42.62 11.59 -23.47
CA GLY A 338 43.92 11.62 -24.15
C GLY A 338 43.86 11.06 -25.57
N GLU A 339 44.97 11.21 -26.30
CA GLU A 339 45.17 10.63 -27.64
C GLU A 339 45.85 9.26 -27.53
N GLY A 340 45.55 8.35 -28.47
CA GLY A 340 46.06 6.98 -28.46
C GLY A 340 45.21 5.99 -27.65
N ASN A 341 45.81 4.85 -27.27
CA ASN A 341 45.14 3.76 -26.57
C ASN A 341 44.99 4.02 -25.07
N CYS A 342 43.98 3.41 -24.44
CA CYS A 342 43.80 3.50 -22.99
C CYS A 342 44.89 2.72 -22.23
N PHE A 343 45.12 3.09 -20.96
CA PHE A 343 46.08 2.43 -20.09
C PHE A 343 45.77 0.93 -19.90
N ALA A 344 44.48 0.59 -19.74
CA ALA A 344 44.01 -0.79 -19.68
C ALA A 344 44.44 -1.64 -20.90
N TYR A 345 44.51 -1.06 -22.11
CA TYR A 345 45.00 -1.78 -23.29
C TYR A 345 46.50 -2.09 -23.18
N THR A 346 47.31 -1.14 -22.69
CA THR A 346 48.76 -1.32 -22.49
C THR A 346 49.07 -2.49 -21.55
N ILE A 347 48.24 -2.69 -20.52
CA ILE A 347 48.38 -3.81 -19.57
C ILE A 347 47.55 -5.04 -19.98
N LYS A 348 47.02 -5.09 -21.21
CA LYS A 348 46.23 -6.19 -21.80
C LYS A 348 44.95 -6.54 -21.03
N SER A 349 44.34 -5.58 -20.35
CA SER A 349 43.03 -5.73 -19.68
C SER A 349 41.86 -5.10 -20.45
N CYS A 350 42.11 -4.50 -21.61
CA CYS A 350 41.13 -3.99 -22.55
C CYS A 350 41.40 -4.54 -23.96
N TYR A 351 40.36 -4.73 -24.76
CA TYR A 351 40.46 -5.28 -26.13
C TYR A 351 40.72 -4.23 -27.22
N GLY A 352 40.75 -2.94 -26.89
CA GLY A 352 41.23 -1.90 -27.81
C GLY A 352 40.14 -1.14 -28.59
N ALA A 353 38.89 -1.13 -28.13
CA ALA A 353 37.82 -0.37 -28.81
C ALA A 353 38.14 1.12 -29.07
N CYS A 354 38.94 1.79 -28.22
CA CYS A 354 39.33 3.19 -28.45
C CYS A 354 40.30 3.43 -29.61
N ILE A 355 40.88 2.36 -30.16
CA ILE A 355 41.77 2.35 -31.32
C ILE A 355 41.23 1.45 -32.44
N GLU A 356 39.95 1.06 -32.35
CA GLU A 356 39.23 0.27 -33.37
C GLU A 356 39.80 -1.14 -33.63
N GLU A 357 40.64 -1.67 -32.74
CA GLU A 357 41.13 -3.06 -32.79
C GLU A 357 40.05 -4.08 -32.38
N GLU A 358 39.14 -3.67 -31.49
CA GLU A 358 37.94 -4.44 -31.14
C GLU A 358 36.75 -3.93 -31.94
N SER A 359 35.96 -4.85 -32.51
CA SER A 359 34.77 -4.48 -33.29
C SER A 359 33.70 -3.76 -32.45
N PRO A 360 32.94 -2.82 -33.02
CA PRO A 360 31.80 -2.21 -32.33
C PRO A 360 30.79 -3.25 -31.85
N GLU A 361 30.55 -4.32 -32.60
CA GLU A 361 29.59 -5.38 -32.26
C GLU A 361 29.96 -6.08 -30.95
N GLU A 362 31.20 -6.59 -30.84
CA GLU A 362 31.69 -7.31 -29.66
C GLU A 362 31.78 -6.40 -28.43
N TYR A 363 32.24 -5.16 -28.61
CA TYR A 363 32.29 -4.18 -27.55
C TYR A 363 30.88 -3.83 -27.05
N ASN A 364 29.96 -3.54 -27.98
CA ASN A 364 28.61 -3.10 -27.65
C ASN A 364 27.81 -4.20 -26.97
N GLU A 365 28.03 -5.48 -27.29
CA GLU A 365 27.37 -6.58 -26.57
C GLU A 365 27.64 -6.50 -25.06
N ARG A 366 28.89 -6.24 -24.66
CA ARG A 366 29.25 -6.08 -23.24
C ARG A 366 28.70 -4.78 -22.65
N ALA A 367 28.71 -3.69 -23.41
CA ALA A 367 28.13 -2.42 -22.99
C ALA A 367 26.60 -2.52 -22.78
N GLU A 368 25.89 -3.22 -23.66
CA GLU A 368 24.45 -3.48 -23.57
C GLU A 368 24.12 -4.41 -22.39
N ASN A 369 24.98 -5.39 -22.08
CA ASN A 369 24.87 -6.21 -20.87
C ASN A 369 24.99 -5.37 -19.58
N LEU A 370 25.80 -4.30 -19.57
CA LEU A 370 25.82 -3.33 -18.48
C LEU A 370 24.52 -2.53 -18.45
N ILE A 371 24.10 -1.94 -19.57
CA ILE A 371 22.89 -1.11 -19.65
C ILE A 371 21.67 -1.91 -19.17
N SER A 372 21.45 -3.12 -19.68
CA SER A 372 20.33 -3.99 -19.33
C SER A 372 20.31 -4.45 -17.88
N ARG A 373 21.48 -4.56 -17.22
CA ARG A 373 21.55 -4.92 -15.80
C ARG A 373 21.22 -3.75 -14.88
N TYR A 374 21.61 -2.54 -15.27
CA TYR A 374 21.51 -1.35 -14.40
C TYR A 374 20.33 -0.43 -14.75
N SER A 375 19.73 -0.62 -15.92
CA SER A 375 18.53 0.04 -16.41
C SER A 375 17.39 -0.97 -16.56
N TYR A 376 16.16 -0.49 -16.40
CA TYR A 376 14.93 -1.21 -16.79
C TYR A 376 14.18 -0.42 -17.87
N GLU A 377 14.90 0.41 -18.61
CA GLU A 377 14.36 1.19 -19.71
C GLU A 377 13.68 0.28 -20.74
N ASN A 378 12.48 0.68 -21.17
CA ASN A 378 11.62 -0.07 -22.10
C ASN A 378 11.16 -1.45 -21.59
N GLN A 379 11.29 -1.73 -20.29
CA GLN A 379 10.78 -2.98 -19.72
C GLN A 379 9.35 -2.79 -19.24
N ASN A 380 8.49 -3.73 -19.65
CA ASN A 380 7.15 -3.92 -19.14
C ASN A 380 7.19 -5.11 -18.20
N MET A 381 7.08 -4.87 -16.89
CA MET A 381 7.22 -5.95 -15.92
C MET A 381 6.37 -5.77 -14.67
N LEU A 382 6.05 -6.90 -14.07
CA LEU A 382 5.40 -6.99 -12.77
C LEU A 382 6.35 -7.64 -11.77
N LEU A 383 6.72 -6.91 -10.72
CA LEU A 383 7.47 -7.47 -9.59
C LEU A 383 6.47 -7.94 -8.54
N ILE A 384 6.46 -9.24 -8.27
CA ILE A 384 5.58 -9.87 -7.29
C ILE A 384 6.38 -10.23 -6.04
N GLY A 385 5.94 -9.71 -4.90
CA GLY A 385 6.52 -9.98 -3.59
C GLY A 385 5.51 -10.51 -2.58
N ARG A 386 5.96 -10.69 -1.34
CA ARG A 386 5.07 -10.97 -0.20
C ARG A 386 4.14 -9.77 0.03
N GLY A 387 2.85 -10.04 0.22
CA GLY A 387 1.85 -9.07 0.65
C GLY A 387 1.85 -8.91 2.17
N ARG A 388 0.83 -8.26 2.70
CA ARG A 388 0.72 -7.89 4.12
C ARG A 388 0.21 -9.05 4.96
N GLU A 389 -0.59 -9.91 4.35
CA GLU A 389 -1.11 -11.15 4.92
C GLU A 389 -0.41 -12.36 4.27
N VAL A 390 -0.61 -13.56 4.84
CA VAL A 390 0.07 -14.79 4.39
C VAL A 390 -0.29 -15.15 2.94
N ASP A 391 -1.58 -15.02 2.57
CA ASP A 391 -2.10 -15.37 1.25
C ASP A 391 -2.15 -14.19 0.26
N GLU A 392 -1.70 -13.02 0.70
CA GLU A 392 -1.63 -11.81 -0.10
C GLU A 392 -0.24 -11.69 -0.76
N LYS A 393 -0.23 -11.20 -1.99
CA LYS A 393 0.96 -10.80 -2.74
C LYS A 393 0.92 -9.31 -2.99
N SER A 394 2.11 -8.71 -3.02
CA SER A 394 2.28 -7.35 -3.52
C SER A 394 2.66 -7.41 -5.00
N ALA A 395 2.16 -6.45 -5.77
CA ALA A 395 2.51 -6.20 -7.15
C ALA A 395 3.12 -4.80 -7.27
N LEU A 396 4.21 -4.68 -8.01
CA LEU A 396 4.75 -3.42 -8.47
C LEU A 396 4.79 -3.44 -10.00
N LEU A 397 4.15 -2.44 -10.61
CA LEU A 397 3.99 -2.35 -12.06
C LEU A 397 5.00 -1.35 -12.64
N ILE A 398 5.74 -1.80 -13.63
CA ILE A 398 6.60 -0.97 -14.49
C ILE A 398 6.09 -1.13 -15.91
N GLU A 399 5.75 -0.01 -16.55
CA GLU A 399 5.35 0.04 -17.97
C GLU A 399 6.23 1.05 -18.70
N ASP A 400 6.76 0.66 -19.85
CA ASP A 400 7.68 1.44 -20.68
C ASP A 400 8.88 2.00 -19.90
N GLY A 401 9.38 1.23 -18.93
CA GLY A 401 10.46 1.66 -18.05
C GLY A 401 10.07 2.72 -17.01
N GLU A 402 8.77 2.97 -16.81
CA GLU A 402 8.26 3.85 -15.78
C GLU A 402 7.52 3.09 -14.67
N PHE A 403 7.84 3.41 -13.43
CA PHE A 403 7.11 2.90 -12.28
C PHE A 403 5.70 3.51 -12.20
N LYS A 404 4.66 2.69 -12.36
CA LYS A 404 3.26 3.16 -12.36
C LYS A 404 2.61 3.11 -10.98
N GLY A 405 3.03 2.19 -10.13
CA GLY A 405 2.52 2.08 -8.77
C GLY A 405 2.60 0.68 -8.18
N ILE A 406 1.93 0.52 -7.04
CA ILE A 406 1.90 -0.73 -6.28
C ILE A 406 0.47 -1.17 -6.00
N GLY A 407 0.25 -2.48 -5.93
CA GLY A 407 -1.03 -3.08 -5.61
C GLY A 407 -0.87 -4.31 -4.73
N TYR A 408 -1.99 -4.82 -4.24
CA TYR A 408 -2.06 -6.05 -3.47
C TYR A 408 -3.16 -6.94 -4.01
N PHE A 409 -2.94 -8.26 -4.03
CA PHE A 409 -3.91 -9.24 -4.51
C PHE A 409 -3.71 -10.58 -3.81
N ASN A 410 -4.75 -11.42 -3.79
CA ASN A 410 -4.69 -12.76 -3.21
C ASN A 410 -4.42 -13.84 -4.26
N LEU A 411 -3.82 -14.96 -3.85
CA LEU A 411 -3.45 -16.09 -4.72
C LEU A 411 -4.60 -16.69 -5.55
N ASN A 412 -5.85 -16.54 -5.09
CA ASN A 412 -7.03 -17.03 -5.82
C ASN A 412 -7.38 -16.19 -7.07
N HIS A 413 -6.69 -15.06 -7.30
CA HIS A 413 -6.80 -14.30 -8.54
C HIS A 413 -5.76 -14.78 -9.56
N GLN A 414 -6.21 -15.34 -10.69
CA GLN A 414 -5.33 -15.61 -11.82
C GLN A 414 -4.83 -14.28 -12.40
N ILE A 415 -3.53 -14.00 -12.24
CA ILE A 415 -2.83 -12.78 -12.70
C ILE A 415 -2.59 -12.82 -14.23
N ASN A 416 -3.59 -13.23 -15.01
CA ASN A 416 -3.43 -13.40 -16.45
C ASN A 416 -3.99 -12.23 -17.25
N ASN A 417 -4.60 -11.23 -16.60
CA ASN A 417 -5.22 -10.09 -17.26
C ASN A 417 -4.60 -8.77 -16.76
N LEU A 418 -3.97 -8.03 -17.68
CA LEU A 418 -3.34 -6.73 -17.46
C LEU A 418 -4.31 -5.67 -16.92
N ASP A 419 -5.57 -5.68 -17.33
CA ASP A 419 -6.56 -4.68 -16.88
C ASP A 419 -6.93 -4.86 -15.41
N ILE A 420 -6.99 -6.11 -14.94
CA ILE A 420 -7.21 -6.42 -13.52
C ILE A 420 -6.02 -5.90 -12.71
N ILE A 421 -4.79 -6.14 -13.18
CA ILE A 421 -3.57 -5.63 -12.53
C ILE A 421 -3.63 -4.11 -12.45
N ARG A 422 -3.89 -3.41 -13.56
CA ARG A 422 -4.00 -1.94 -13.58
C ARG A 422 -5.05 -1.41 -12.59
N SER A 423 -6.18 -2.11 -12.42
CA SER A 423 -7.24 -1.70 -11.49
C SER A 423 -6.85 -1.79 -9.99
N ILE A 424 -5.99 -2.75 -9.63
CA ILE A 424 -5.54 -2.95 -8.24
C ILE A 424 -4.32 -2.08 -7.89
N ILE A 425 -3.58 -1.60 -8.91
CA ILE A 425 -2.46 -0.70 -8.71
C ILE A 425 -2.96 0.64 -8.17
N THR A 426 -2.40 1.06 -7.04
CA THR A 426 -2.49 2.42 -6.52
C THR A 426 -1.37 3.24 -7.17
N PRO A 427 -1.72 4.28 -7.95
CA PRO A 427 -0.73 5.09 -8.65
C PRO A 427 0.30 5.68 -7.69
N MET A 428 1.56 5.70 -8.11
CA MET A 428 2.65 6.33 -7.36
C MET A 428 3.53 7.16 -8.28
N ASN A 429 4.17 8.18 -7.70
CA ASN A 429 5.01 9.09 -8.46
C ASN A 429 6.34 8.42 -8.89
N SER A 430 6.51 8.21 -10.20
CA SER A 430 7.79 7.80 -10.81
C SER A 430 8.80 8.94 -10.73
N ASN A 431 9.53 9.01 -9.62
CA ASN A 431 10.57 10.01 -9.40
C ASN A 431 11.96 9.35 -9.34
N ARG A 432 13.03 10.15 -9.42
CA ARG A 432 14.42 9.65 -9.43
C ARG A 432 14.77 8.78 -8.23
N ASP A 433 14.24 9.10 -7.05
CA ASP A 433 14.49 8.29 -5.86
C ASP A 433 13.73 6.96 -5.96
N ALA A 434 12.48 6.96 -6.43
CA ALA A 434 11.72 5.74 -6.67
C ALA A 434 12.40 4.84 -7.70
N GLN A 435 12.89 5.43 -8.81
CA GLN A 435 13.66 4.71 -9.81
C GLN A 435 14.92 4.09 -9.20
N HIS A 436 15.69 4.87 -8.44
CA HIS A 436 16.90 4.37 -7.78
C HIS A 436 16.60 3.26 -6.75
N ILE A 437 15.51 3.38 -5.98
CA ILE A 437 15.07 2.36 -5.03
C ILE A 437 14.81 1.04 -5.77
N ILE A 438 14.07 1.09 -6.89
CA ILE A 438 13.74 -0.09 -7.72
C ILE A 438 15.00 -0.67 -8.34
N GLN A 439 15.86 0.14 -8.97
CA GLN A 439 17.12 -0.32 -9.56
C GLN A 439 18.02 -0.97 -8.49
N SER A 440 18.16 -0.33 -7.33
CA SER A 440 18.96 -0.88 -6.24
C SER A 440 18.40 -2.19 -5.71
N PHE A 441 17.08 -2.39 -5.80
CA PHE A 441 16.44 -3.62 -5.42
C PHE A 441 16.67 -4.73 -6.45
N LEU A 442 16.42 -4.46 -7.74
CA LEU A 442 16.63 -5.42 -8.84
C LEU A 442 18.06 -5.97 -8.88
N ARG A 443 19.06 -5.16 -8.51
CA ARG A 443 20.47 -5.57 -8.43
C ARG A 443 20.76 -6.60 -7.33
N LYS A 444 19.98 -6.59 -6.25
CA LYS A 444 20.18 -7.48 -5.11
C LYS A 444 19.33 -8.74 -5.34
N LYS A 445 19.91 -9.93 -5.13
CA LYS A 445 19.16 -11.20 -5.18
C LYS A 445 18.10 -11.21 -4.07
N HIS A 446 16.89 -10.77 -4.39
CA HIS A 446 15.74 -10.73 -3.49
C HIS A 446 14.67 -11.73 -3.95
N ASN A 447 13.83 -12.19 -3.00
CA ASN A 447 12.77 -13.20 -3.22
C ASN A 447 11.53 -12.62 -3.95
N PHE A 448 11.72 -11.87 -5.03
CA PHE A 448 10.63 -11.38 -5.87
C PHE A 448 10.55 -12.22 -7.14
N LYS A 449 9.33 -12.54 -7.56
CA LYS A 449 9.07 -13.11 -8.87
C LYS A 449 8.88 -11.96 -9.85
N ILE A 450 9.68 -11.93 -10.91
CA ILE A 450 9.56 -10.93 -11.98
C ILE A 450 8.82 -11.59 -13.14
N ILE A 451 7.72 -10.99 -13.59
CA ILE A 451 6.99 -11.40 -14.79
C ILE A 451 7.20 -10.32 -15.84
N GLN A 452 7.75 -10.71 -17.00
CA GLN A 452 7.81 -9.84 -18.16
C GLN A 452 6.42 -9.79 -18.81
N LEU A 453 5.93 -8.59 -19.07
CA LEU A 453 4.65 -8.35 -19.71
C LEU A 453 4.92 -8.14 -21.20
N SER A 454 4.40 -9.02 -22.04
CA SER A 454 4.47 -8.83 -23.49
C SER A 454 3.59 -7.64 -23.89
N VAL A 455 4.14 -6.74 -24.69
CA VAL A 455 3.35 -5.71 -25.39
C VAL A 455 2.49 -6.47 -26.40
N HIS A 456 1.23 -6.71 -26.09
CA HIS A 456 0.28 -7.06 -27.14
C HIS A 456 0.02 -5.76 -27.91
N GLU A 457 0.50 -5.73 -29.17
CA GLU A 457 0.17 -4.72 -30.17
C GLU A 457 -1.34 -4.56 -30.36
#